data_AF-A0A8H3FI45-F1
#
_entry.id   AF-A0A8H3FI45-F1
#
_cell.length_a   1.000
_cell.length_b   1.000
_cell.length_c   1.000
_cell.angle_alpha   90.00
_cell.angle_beta   90.00
_cell.angle_gamma   90.00
#
_symmetry.space_group_name_H-M   'P 1'
#
loop_
_entity.id
_entity.type
_entity.pdbx_description
1 polymer ?
#
loop_
_entity_poly.entity_id
_entity_poly.type
_entity_poly.pdbx_seq_one_letter_code
_entity_poly.pdbx_strand_id
1 'polypeptide(L)'
;MYFTTPLAILATLSLALASPLEKRTTGQITYYDASAGISACGANNGGKLVAALSPSAFSASKCGKSIKVTNSANGKSVTVKVGDKCAGCNLTMFFTQSVGLLVSLAVAALADTPISLSTLQNQPADAAKEAAPLWLLPSGTCFPSAASWDGQQTNGHEPDNCNIFKLDHNCPTQPSWTGPYTQAHPFPTYYMVRECPELNQWRILYDVYFTKDTGHKSDWEWAVLVFKPAADGSGNWIRDSVIMENEGDHGYSTWSSIPEAYTLPPARSNDIHNNDGANGDHAKLYMAKWHHSVHTSSHTNTFKNTCPPSGNVDFRNSDYYWASGDWLEESSTLDRESPIHLIALTP
;
A
#
# COMPACT_ATOMS: atom_id res chain seq x y z
N MET A 1 -43.51 -74.30 -2.37
CA MET A 1 -44.03 -72.93 -2.25
C MET A 1 -42.91 -72.06 -1.69
N TYR A 2 -42.31 -71.22 -2.53
CA TYR A 2 -41.27 -70.27 -2.14
C TYR A 2 -41.94 -68.96 -1.74
N PHE A 3 -41.74 -68.51 -0.49
CA PHE A 3 -42.19 -67.20 -0.01
C PHE A 3 -41.00 -66.24 -0.04
N THR A 4 -41.05 -65.26 -0.94
CA THR A 4 -40.13 -64.11 -0.99
C THR A 4 -40.67 -63.01 -0.09
N THR A 5 -39.87 -62.59 0.89
CA THR A 5 -40.13 -61.44 1.76
C THR A 5 -39.68 -60.14 1.07
N PRO A 6 -40.51 -59.07 1.02
CA PRO A 6 -40.08 -57.80 0.47
C PRO A 6 -39.31 -57.00 1.53
N LEU A 7 -38.16 -56.46 1.13
CA LEU A 7 -37.34 -55.52 1.90
C LEU A 7 -37.97 -54.13 1.80
N ALA A 8 -38.54 -53.63 2.90
CA ALA A 8 -39.10 -52.28 2.97
C ALA A 8 -37.97 -51.25 3.10
N ILE A 9 -37.76 -50.46 2.04
CA ILE A 9 -36.86 -49.30 2.05
C ILE A 9 -37.55 -48.18 2.84
N LEU A 10 -37.02 -47.88 4.03
CA LEU A 10 -37.47 -46.77 4.86
C LEU A 10 -36.88 -45.47 4.30
N ALA A 11 -37.67 -44.74 3.49
CA ALA A 11 -37.30 -43.40 3.05
C ALA A 11 -37.37 -42.44 4.24
N THR A 12 -36.21 -42.01 4.73
CA THR A 12 -36.11 -40.94 5.74
C THR A 12 -36.55 -39.63 5.10
N LEU A 13 -37.76 -39.20 5.42
CA LEU A 13 -38.31 -37.91 5.03
C LEU A 13 -37.60 -36.81 5.83
N SER A 14 -36.53 -36.24 5.25
CA SER A 14 -35.89 -35.04 5.78
C SER A 14 -36.88 -33.87 5.70
N LEU A 15 -37.53 -33.57 6.82
CA LEU A 15 -38.21 -32.29 7.02
C LEU A 15 -37.13 -31.21 6.96
N ALA A 16 -36.97 -30.59 5.80
CA ALA A 16 -36.22 -29.35 5.65
C ALA A 16 -36.95 -28.26 6.44
N LEU A 17 -36.58 -28.11 7.71
CA LEU A 17 -36.90 -26.91 8.47
C LEU A 17 -36.28 -25.75 7.68
N ALA A 18 -37.14 -24.93 7.07
CA ALA A 18 -36.69 -23.65 6.52
C ALA A 18 -36.01 -22.89 7.66
N SER A 19 -34.70 -22.71 7.56
CA SER A 19 -33.95 -21.91 8.50
C SER A 19 -34.66 -20.56 8.65
N PRO A 20 -34.87 -20.04 9.87
CA PRO A 20 -35.40 -18.70 10.03
C PRO A 20 -34.50 -17.76 9.24
N LEU A 21 -35.11 -16.87 8.46
CA LEU A 21 -34.41 -15.87 7.66
C LEU A 21 -33.57 -15.01 8.61
N GLU A 22 -32.30 -15.37 8.77
CA GLU A 22 -31.42 -14.73 9.71
C GLU A 22 -31.17 -13.31 9.22
N LYS A 23 -31.51 -12.33 10.07
CA LYS A 23 -31.23 -10.93 9.80
C LYS A 23 -29.71 -10.79 9.69
N ARG A 24 -29.17 -10.64 8.47
CA ARG A 24 -27.74 -10.40 8.26
C ARG A 24 -27.30 -9.19 9.08
N THR A 25 -26.53 -9.42 10.14
CA THR A 25 -26.03 -8.43 11.09
C THR A 25 -24.56 -8.09 10.88
N THR A 26 -23.93 -8.67 9.85
CA THR A 26 -22.53 -8.46 9.49
C THR A 26 -22.44 -7.94 8.05
N GLY A 27 -21.53 -7.00 7.83
CA GLY A 27 -21.34 -6.36 6.53
C GLY A 27 -20.12 -5.43 6.56
N GLN A 28 -19.61 -5.10 5.38
CA GLN A 28 -18.59 -4.06 5.25
C GLN A 28 -19.24 -2.69 5.42
N ILE A 29 -18.46 -1.72 5.87
CA ILE A 29 -18.90 -0.33 6.10
C ILE A 29 -17.84 0.59 5.50
N THR A 30 -18.27 1.66 4.84
CA THR A 30 -17.38 2.69 4.27
C THR A 30 -18.02 4.08 4.45
N TYR A 31 -17.40 5.16 3.99
CA TYR A 31 -17.82 6.54 4.26
C TYR A 31 -18.30 7.22 2.99
N TYR A 32 -19.26 8.13 3.14
CA TYR A 32 -19.77 8.93 2.03
C TYR A 32 -20.01 10.37 2.48
N ASP A 33 -19.97 11.27 1.50
CA ASP A 33 -20.31 12.66 1.72
C ASP A 33 -21.83 12.87 1.62
N ALA A 34 -22.49 13.15 2.75
CA ALA A 34 -23.92 13.50 2.76
C ALA A 34 -24.19 15.01 2.68
N SER A 35 -23.18 15.81 2.35
CA SER A 35 -23.38 17.22 1.99
C SER A 35 -23.88 17.39 0.54
N ALA A 36 -23.75 16.35 -0.29
CA ALA A 36 -24.18 16.35 -1.68
C ALA A 36 -25.69 16.02 -1.82
N GLY A 37 -26.53 17.04 -1.99
CA GLY A 37 -27.90 16.90 -2.50
C GLY A 37 -28.99 16.57 -1.46
N ILE A 38 -30.17 16.17 -1.97
CA ILE A 38 -31.33 15.76 -1.15
C ILE A 38 -31.21 14.26 -0.90
N SER A 39 -31.15 13.87 0.38
CA SER A 39 -31.08 12.46 0.76
C SER A 39 -32.38 11.70 0.44
N ALA A 40 -32.30 10.38 0.34
CA ALA A 40 -33.46 9.51 0.18
C ALA A 40 -34.45 9.57 1.36
N CYS A 41 -34.03 10.13 2.50
CA CYS A 41 -34.89 10.42 3.65
C CYS A 41 -35.52 11.83 3.61
N GLY A 42 -35.31 12.60 2.54
CA GLY A 42 -35.98 13.88 2.27
C GLY A 42 -35.43 15.07 3.07
N ALA A 43 -34.50 14.85 3.99
CA ALA A 43 -33.86 15.92 4.76
C ALA A 43 -32.43 16.16 4.25
N ASN A 44 -31.98 17.43 4.24
CA ASN A 44 -30.57 17.72 4.16
C ASN A 44 -29.92 17.27 5.48
N ASN A 45 -29.00 16.33 5.40
CA ASN A 45 -28.37 15.74 6.59
C ASN A 45 -27.34 16.68 7.22
N GLY A 46 -27.00 17.81 6.58
CA GLY A 46 -26.30 18.95 7.19
C GLY A 46 -25.01 18.55 7.91
N GLY A 47 -24.29 17.57 7.36
CA GLY A 47 -23.06 17.05 7.97
C GLY A 47 -23.24 16.09 9.17
N LYS A 48 -24.45 15.93 9.70
CA LYS A 48 -24.71 15.05 10.86
C LYS A 48 -24.29 13.62 10.56
N LEU A 49 -23.73 12.93 11.56
CA LEU A 49 -23.41 11.49 11.51
C LEU A 49 -24.66 10.65 11.23
N VAL A 50 -24.84 10.22 9.98
CA VAL A 50 -25.99 9.42 9.53
C VAL A 50 -25.55 8.21 8.72
N ALA A 51 -26.40 7.18 8.69
CA ALA A 51 -26.18 5.97 7.92
C ALA A 51 -26.91 5.98 6.56
N ALA A 52 -26.24 5.57 5.49
CA ALA A 52 -26.88 5.15 4.24
C ALA A 52 -27.08 3.62 4.23
N LEU A 53 -28.26 3.16 3.82
CA LEU A 53 -28.55 1.73 3.67
C LEU A 53 -28.47 1.31 2.19
N SER A 54 -28.11 0.05 1.92
CA SER A 54 -28.19 -0.53 0.57
C SER A 54 -29.63 -0.49 0.02
N PRO A 55 -29.85 -0.61 -1.30
CA PRO A 55 -31.18 -0.60 -1.88
C PRO A 55 -32.09 -1.68 -1.32
N SER A 56 -31.54 -2.87 -1.03
CA SER A 56 -32.26 -4.00 -0.43
C SER A 56 -32.56 -3.82 1.06
N ALA A 57 -31.75 -3.04 1.79
CA ALA A 57 -31.92 -2.80 3.22
C ALA A 57 -32.72 -1.52 3.51
N PHE A 58 -32.85 -0.62 2.55
CA PHE A 58 -33.52 0.67 2.72
C PHE A 58 -35.05 0.57 2.59
N SER A 59 -35.76 1.31 3.44
CA SER A 59 -37.17 1.67 3.26
C SER A 59 -37.41 3.04 3.87
N ALA A 60 -38.34 3.84 3.34
CA ALA A 60 -38.63 5.17 3.87
C ALA A 60 -39.01 5.14 5.37
N SER A 61 -39.63 4.05 5.83
CA SER A 61 -39.97 3.82 7.24
C SER A 61 -38.77 3.67 8.19
N LYS A 62 -37.57 3.44 7.65
CA LYS A 62 -36.32 3.34 8.43
C LYS A 62 -35.64 4.69 8.61
N CYS A 63 -36.03 5.72 7.86
CA CYS A 63 -35.48 7.06 8.02
C CYS A 63 -35.63 7.58 9.46
N GLY A 64 -34.56 8.17 9.99
CA GLY A 64 -34.48 8.68 11.36
C GLY A 64 -34.38 7.60 12.46
N LYS A 65 -34.49 6.31 12.12
CA LYS A 65 -34.28 5.21 13.08
C LYS A 65 -32.80 5.04 13.38
N SER A 66 -32.50 4.67 14.62
CA SER A 66 -31.15 4.44 15.08
C SER A 66 -30.68 3.01 14.79
N ILE A 67 -29.43 2.87 14.34
CA ILE A 67 -28.73 1.61 14.15
C ILE A 67 -27.50 1.64 15.04
N LYS A 68 -27.35 0.60 15.86
CA LYS A 68 -26.11 0.33 16.60
C LYS A 68 -25.19 -0.48 15.71
N VAL A 69 -24.03 0.07 15.41
CA VAL A 69 -22.96 -0.60 14.67
C VAL A 69 -21.90 -0.99 15.67
N THR A 70 -21.54 -2.26 15.68
CA THR A 70 -20.48 -2.82 16.54
C THR A 70 -19.33 -3.27 15.67
N ASN A 71 -18.12 -2.82 15.99
CA ASN A 71 -16.91 -3.34 15.38
C ASN A 71 -16.61 -4.72 16.01
N SER A 72 -16.65 -5.77 15.21
CA SER A 72 -16.42 -7.15 15.68
C SER A 72 -14.97 -7.42 16.11
N ALA A 73 -14.00 -6.63 15.67
CA ALA A 73 -12.60 -6.79 16.03
C ALA A 73 -12.29 -6.28 17.45
N ASN A 74 -13.02 -5.27 17.95
CA ASN A 74 -12.76 -4.68 19.26
C ASN A 74 -13.99 -4.54 20.18
N GLY A 75 -15.16 -4.97 19.73
CA GLY A 75 -16.42 -4.95 20.48
C GLY A 75 -17.03 -3.55 20.71
N LYS A 76 -16.42 -2.47 20.24
CA LYS A 76 -16.93 -1.10 20.44
C LYS A 76 -18.11 -0.81 19.51
N SER A 77 -19.05 0.03 19.96
CA SER A 77 -20.23 0.36 19.17
C SER A 77 -20.53 1.85 19.05
N VAL A 78 -21.09 2.26 17.92
CA VAL A 78 -21.64 3.60 17.67
C VAL A 78 -23.11 3.49 17.28
N THR A 79 -23.94 4.45 17.69
CA THR A 79 -25.35 4.51 17.30
C THR A 79 -25.58 5.67 16.35
N VAL A 80 -26.17 5.42 15.18
CA VAL A 80 -26.43 6.43 14.15
C VAL A 80 -27.80 6.34 13.55
N LYS A 81 -28.29 7.45 12.99
CA LYS A 81 -29.60 7.50 12.37
C LYS A 81 -29.51 7.19 10.90
N VAL A 82 -30.44 6.41 10.36
CA VAL A 82 -30.59 6.23 8.92
C VAL A 82 -30.99 7.56 8.29
N GLY A 83 -30.12 8.09 7.44
CA GLY A 83 -30.31 9.37 6.76
C GLY A 83 -30.35 9.25 5.25
N ASP A 84 -29.97 8.12 4.65
CA ASP A 84 -29.94 8.00 3.20
C ASP A 84 -30.05 6.55 2.67
N LYS A 85 -30.13 6.42 1.34
CA LYS A 85 -30.05 5.19 0.57
C LYS A 85 -28.84 5.26 -0.36
N CYS A 86 -27.92 4.32 -0.24
CA CYS A 86 -26.86 4.18 -1.23
C CYS A 86 -27.38 3.46 -2.48
N ALA A 87 -27.45 4.14 -3.62
CA ALA A 87 -28.00 3.57 -4.86
C ALA A 87 -27.11 2.48 -5.49
N GLY A 88 -25.78 2.56 -5.31
CA GLY A 88 -24.80 1.64 -5.91
C GLY A 88 -24.28 0.53 -4.98
N CYS A 89 -24.81 0.41 -3.77
CA CYS A 89 -24.22 -0.47 -2.75
C CYS A 89 -24.88 -1.86 -2.70
N ASN A 90 -24.07 -2.90 -2.83
CA ASN A 90 -24.48 -4.27 -2.51
C ASN A 90 -24.32 -4.54 -1.01
N LEU A 91 -25.45 -4.55 -0.26
CA LEU A 91 -25.59 -4.85 1.18
C LEU A 91 -24.79 -4.03 2.22
N THR A 92 -23.90 -3.13 1.82
CA THR A 92 -23.02 -2.34 2.71
C THR A 92 -23.70 -1.07 3.27
N MET A 93 -23.41 -0.69 4.53
CA MET A 93 -23.87 0.57 5.17
C MET A 93 -22.77 1.64 5.19
N PHE A 94 -23.11 2.94 5.15
CA PHE A 94 -22.10 4.03 5.15
C PHE A 94 -22.38 5.16 6.14
N PHE A 95 -21.36 5.85 6.66
CA PHE A 95 -21.47 7.00 7.59
C PHE A 95 -20.94 8.32 7.02
N THR A 96 -21.39 9.46 7.57
CA THR A 96 -21.03 10.82 7.12
C THR A 96 -20.02 11.52 8.04
N GLN A 97 -19.20 12.39 7.46
CA GLN A 97 -18.26 13.24 8.18
C GLN A 97 -18.86 14.63 8.44
N SER A 98 -19.23 15.00 9.68
CA SER A 98 -19.05 16.38 10.17
C SER A 98 -19.05 16.48 11.70
N VAL A 99 -17.91 16.96 12.19
CA VAL A 99 -17.65 17.81 13.37
C VAL A 99 -18.26 17.38 14.72
N GLY A 100 -17.37 16.90 15.61
CA GLY A 100 -17.41 17.35 17.00
C GLY A 100 -18.16 16.49 18.02
N LEU A 101 -18.05 15.16 17.95
CA LEU A 101 -18.12 14.32 19.16
C LEU A 101 -17.27 13.06 19.02
N LEU A 102 -16.01 13.26 18.64
CA LEU A 102 -14.93 12.32 18.95
C LEU A 102 -14.47 12.59 20.39
N VAL A 103 -15.28 12.20 21.37
CA VAL A 103 -14.68 11.81 22.66
C VAL A 103 -14.11 10.43 22.44
N SER A 104 -12.83 10.40 22.03
CA SER A 104 -11.91 9.27 22.20
C SER A 104 -12.42 7.91 21.69
N LEU A 105 -12.81 7.86 20.42
CA LEU A 105 -12.50 6.70 19.56
C LEU A 105 -11.23 7.01 18.74
N ALA A 106 -10.32 7.79 19.31
CA ALA A 106 -8.93 7.70 18.93
C ALA A 106 -8.53 6.24 19.14
N VAL A 107 -8.55 5.47 18.04
CA VAL A 107 -7.40 4.66 17.75
C VAL A 107 -6.28 5.70 17.85
N ALA A 108 -5.47 5.64 18.91
CA ALA A 108 -4.08 5.96 18.68
C ALA A 108 -3.75 5.09 17.49
N ALA A 109 -3.72 5.68 16.28
CA ALA A 109 -3.21 4.99 15.11
C ALA A 109 -1.95 4.34 15.64
N LEU A 110 -1.94 3.01 15.70
CA LEU A 110 -0.70 2.33 16.00
C LEU A 110 0.19 2.83 14.87
N ALA A 111 1.16 3.63 15.28
CA ALA A 111 2.31 3.92 14.48
C ALA A 111 2.73 2.63 13.81
N ASP A 112 2.85 2.59 12.47
CA ASP A 112 3.26 1.37 11.78
C ASP A 112 2.24 0.21 11.96
N THR A 113 1.20 0.20 11.11
CA THR A 113 0.15 -0.82 11.09
C THR A 113 0.79 -2.21 10.94
N PRO A 114 0.61 -3.12 11.92
CA PRO A 114 1.22 -4.44 11.86
C PRO A 114 0.64 -5.32 10.75
N ILE A 115 1.49 -6.10 10.10
CA ILE A 115 1.11 -7.10 9.09
C ILE A 115 0.99 -8.47 9.77
N SER A 116 -0.07 -9.21 9.47
CA SER A 116 -0.27 -10.54 10.07
C SER A 116 0.71 -11.57 9.48
N LEU A 117 1.11 -12.58 10.27
CA LEU A 117 1.92 -13.70 9.77
C LEU A 117 1.24 -14.39 8.57
N SER A 118 -0.10 -14.54 8.60
CA SER A 118 -0.84 -15.14 7.50
C SER A 118 -0.75 -14.34 6.20
N THR A 119 -0.70 -13.01 6.28
CA THR A 119 -0.55 -12.13 5.11
C THR A 119 0.85 -12.32 4.52
N LEU A 120 1.90 -12.25 5.34
CA LEU A 120 3.29 -12.45 4.90
C LEU A 120 3.52 -13.82 4.25
N GLN A 121 2.94 -14.88 4.81
CA GLN A 121 3.14 -16.25 4.32
C GLN A 121 2.28 -16.62 3.12
N ASN A 122 1.01 -16.21 3.11
CA ASN A 122 0.01 -16.73 2.16
C ASN A 122 -0.51 -15.68 1.17
N GLN A 123 -0.22 -14.40 1.41
CA GLN A 123 -0.67 -13.27 0.59
C GLN A 123 0.47 -12.27 0.36
N PRO A 124 1.60 -12.71 -0.23
CA PRO A 124 2.80 -11.87 -0.36
C PRO A 124 2.55 -10.59 -1.19
N ALA A 125 1.65 -10.64 -2.17
CA ALA A 125 1.24 -9.46 -2.93
C ALA A 125 0.53 -8.41 -2.05
N ASP A 126 -0.34 -8.85 -1.13
CA ASP A 126 -1.03 -7.95 -0.20
C ASP A 126 -0.04 -7.38 0.81
N ALA A 127 0.88 -8.21 1.35
CA ALA A 127 1.96 -7.74 2.23
C ALA A 127 2.85 -6.69 1.56
N ALA A 128 3.25 -6.93 0.31
CA ALA A 128 4.04 -5.97 -0.47
C ALA A 128 3.25 -4.68 -0.73
N LYS A 129 1.96 -4.76 -1.02
CA LYS A 129 1.13 -3.57 -1.21
C LYS A 129 0.96 -2.75 0.08
N GLU A 130 0.77 -3.41 1.22
CA GLU A 130 0.61 -2.77 2.53
C GLU A 130 1.88 -2.04 2.99
N ALA A 131 3.05 -2.43 2.49
CA ALA A 131 4.34 -1.85 2.87
C ALA A 131 5.04 -1.07 1.74
N ALA A 132 4.41 -0.97 0.58
CA ALA A 132 4.97 -0.41 -0.65
C ALA A 132 5.54 1.02 -0.42
N PRO A 133 6.79 1.31 -0.79
CA PRO A 133 7.36 2.64 -0.64
C PRO A 133 6.75 3.67 -1.60
N LEU A 134 6.88 4.95 -1.27
CA LEU A 134 6.75 6.06 -2.22
C LEU A 134 8.14 6.40 -2.75
N TRP A 135 8.34 6.20 -4.04
CA TRP A 135 9.56 6.61 -4.72
C TRP A 135 9.51 8.10 -4.99
N LEU A 136 10.53 8.83 -4.57
CA LEU A 136 10.72 10.26 -4.81
C LEU A 136 11.89 10.44 -5.77
N LEU A 137 11.61 11.04 -6.92
CA LEU A 137 12.54 11.09 -8.05
C LEU A 137 12.94 12.54 -8.35
N PRO A 138 14.21 12.80 -8.67
CA PRO A 138 14.65 14.11 -9.08
C PRO A 138 14.35 14.40 -10.55
N SER A 139 14.17 15.67 -10.89
CA SER A 139 14.08 16.09 -12.28
C SER A 139 15.40 15.96 -13.03
N GLY A 140 15.34 15.80 -14.35
CA GLY A 140 16.50 15.77 -15.25
C GLY A 140 17.50 14.67 -14.93
N THR A 141 17.00 13.47 -14.65
CA THR A 141 17.74 12.21 -14.61
C THR A 141 16.96 11.11 -15.33
N CYS A 142 17.56 9.94 -15.54
CA CYS A 142 16.89 8.81 -16.13
C CYS A 142 15.67 8.41 -15.28
N PHE A 143 14.50 8.30 -15.90
CA PHE A 143 13.31 7.84 -15.20
C PHE A 143 13.21 6.32 -15.20
N PRO A 144 12.59 5.74 -14.16
CA PRO A 144 12.35 4.30 -14.14
C PRO A 144 11.54 3.82 -15.34
N SER A 145 11.78 2.58 -15.74
CA SER A 145 11.04 1.89 -16.80
C SER A 145 10.74 0.45 -16.41
N ALA A 146 9.88 -0.21 -17.19
CA ALA A 146 9.77 -1.66 -17.09
C ALA A 146 11.11 -2.32 -17.46
N ALA A 147 11.49 -3.34 -16.70
CA ALA A 147 12.69 -4.16 -16.92
C ALA A 147 12.49 -5.28 -17.94
N SER A 148 11.24 -5.59 -18.26
CA SER A 148 10.87 -6.47 -19.33
C SER A 148 9.66 -5.91 -20.08
N TRP A 149 9.59 -6.19 -21.37
CA TRP A 149 8.44 -5.87 -22.21
C TRP A 149 8.08 -7.12 -23.00
N ASP A 150 6.84 -7.58 -22.87
CA ASP A 150 6.33 -8.80 -23.53
C ASP A 150 7.23 -10.04 -23.27
N GLY A 151 7.67 -10.18 -22.02
CA GLY A 151 8.54 -11.29 -21.59
C GLY A 151 10.00 -11.19 -22.04
N GLN A 152 10.40 -10.13 -22.73
CA GLN A 152 11.81 -9.88 -23.08
C GLN A 152 12.42 -8.82 -22.18
N GLN A 153 13.58 -9.13 -21.59
CA GLN A 153 14.32 -8.15 -20.80
C GLN A 153 14.77 -6.97 -21.69
N THR A 154 14.64 -5.76 -21.17
CA THR A 154 15.20 -4.60 -21.84
C THR A 154 16.73 -4.67 -21.82
N ASN A 155 17.33 -4.30 -22.94
CA ASN A 155 18.79 -4.19 -23.04
C ASN A 155 19.32 -2.94 -22.34
N GLY A 156 18.47 -1.98 -21.96
CA GLY A 156 18.88 -0.68 -21.45
C GLY A 156 19.54 0.20 -22.51
N HIS A 157 20.15 1.30 -22.05
CA HIS A 157 20.81 2.31 -22.87
C HIS A 157 22.26 2.52 -22.44
N GLU A 158 23.09 2.95 -23.38
CA GLU A 158 24.50 3.27 -23.07
C GLU A 158 24.58 4.42 -22.06
N PRO A 159 25.55 4.39 -21.12
CA PRO A 159 25.71 5.43 -20.13
C PRO A 159 26.15 6.75 -20.77
N ASP A 160 25.86 7.87 -20.09
CA ASP A 160 26.29 9.19 -20.58
C ASP A 160 27.70 9.57 -20.15
N ASN A 161 28.39 8.70 -19.41
CA ASN A 161 29.73 8.92 -18.85
C ASN A 161 29.80 10.28 -18.15
N CYS A 162 28.88 10.52 -17.22
CA CYS A 162 28.86 11.75 -16.41
C CYS A 162 28.54 13.05 -17.20
N ASN A 163 27.95 12.96 -18.40
CA ASN A 163 27.48 14.12 -19.14
C ASN A 163 26.17 14.66 -18.54
N ILE A 164 26.31 15.67 -17.67
CA ILE A 164 25.21 16.29 -16.90
C ILE A 164 24.03 16.82 -17.75
N PHE A 165 24.22 17.01 -19.05
CA PHE A 165 23.18 17.49 -19.96
C PHE A 165 22.46 16.37 -20.72
N LYS A 166 22.78 15.10 -20.43
CA LYS A 166 22.24 13.93 -21.14
C LYS A 166 21.67 12.83 -20.24
N LEU A 167 21.53 13.11 -18.96
CA LEU A 167 21.21 12.10 -17.96
C LEU A 167 19.84 11.45 -18.17
N ASP A 168 18.90 12.23 -18.68
CA ASP A 168 17.56 11.80 -19.11
C ASP A 168 17.50 11.39 -20.59
N HIS A 169 18.60 11.50 -21.35
CA HIS A 169 18.63 11.19 -22.77
C HIS A 169 18.38 9.70 -23.04
N ASN A 170 17.50 9.38 -23.97
CA ASN A 170 17.03 8.01 -24.23
C ASN A 170 16.33 7.34 -23.04
N CYS A 171 16.05 8.05 -21.94
CA CYS A 171 15.23 7.52 -20.86
C CYS A 171 13.75 7.84 -21.08
N PRO A 172 12.82 7.19 -20.34
CA PRO A 172 11.43 7.61 -20.31
C PRO A 172 11.31 9.11 -20.04
N THR A 173 10.43 9.77 -20.78
CA THR A 173 10.22 11.22 -20.64
C THR A 173 9.65 11.55 -19.27
N GLN A 174 10.13 12.61 -18.63
CA GLN A 174 9.54 13.10 -17.38
C GLN A 174 8.25 13.88 -17.68
N PRO A 175 7.19 13.77 -16.85
CA PRO A 175 6.00 14.58 -17.04
C PRO A 175 6.31 16.07 -16.87
N SER A 176 5.44 16.93 -17.39
CA SER A 176 5.61 18.39 -17.19
C SER A 176 5.56 18.71 -15.69
N TRP A 177 6.63 19.28 -15.17
CA TRP A 177 6.75 19.63 -13.76
C TRP A 177 5.73 20.70 -13.38
N THR A 178 4.90 20.41 -12.37
CA THR A 178 3.87 21.31 -11.83
C THR A 178 4.17 21.77 -10.39
N GLY A 179 5.31 21.34 -9.85
CA GLY A 179 5.75 21.61 -8.48
C GLY A 179 6.32 20.35 -7.82
N PRO A 180 6.83 20.45 -6.58
CA PRO A 180 7.21 19.26 -5.81
C PRO A 180 6.05 18.27 -5.72
N TYR A 181 6.38 16.97 -5.74
CA TYR A 181 5.44 15.87 -5.86
C TYR A 181 4.58 15.96 -7.13
N THR A 182 5.18 16.29 -8.27
CA THR A 182 4.52 16.02 -9.57
C THR A 182 4.41 14.50 -9.74
N GLN A 183 3.23 13.95 -10.07
CA GLN A 183 3.11 12.50 -10.27
C GLN A 183 3.97 12.06 -11.47
N ALA A 184 4.84 11.06 -11.26
CA ALA A 184 5.65 10.46 -12.32
C ALA A 184 4.77 9.68 -13.31
N HIS A 185 5.29 9.40 -14.50
CA HIS A 185 4.67 8.41 -15.36
C HIS A 185 4.73 7.01 -14.70
N PRO A 186 3.70 6.15 -14.91
CA PRO A 186 3.69 4.82 -14.31
C PRO A 186 4.88 3.94 -14.72
N PHE A 187 5.45 3.24 -13.75
CA PHE A 187 6.46 2.21 -13.95
C PHE A 187 6.26 1.05 -12.94
N PRO A 188 6.63 -0.18 -13.30
CA PRO A 188 6.57 -1.30 -12.37
C PRO A 188 7.62 -1.15 -11.28
N THR A 189 7.20 -1.39 -10.03
CA THR A 189 8.13 -1.73 -8.95
C THR A 189 8.08 -3.25 -8.76
N TYR A 190 9.22 -3.90 -8.85
CA TYR A 190 9.29 -5.35 -8.67
C TYR A 190 9.41 -5.68 -7.19
N TYR A 191 8.80 -6.75 -6.72
CA TYR A 191 8.87 -7.11 -5.30
C TYR A 191 9.15 -8.59 -5.06
N MET A 192 9.75 -8.87 -3.90
CA MET A 192 9.90 -10.22 -3.35
C MET A 192 9.67 -10.20 -1.85
N VAL A 193 8.85 -11.13 -1.35
CA VAL A 193 8.64 -11.34 0.09
C VAL A 193 9.37 -12.61 0.51
N ARG A 194 10.18 -12.54 1.57
CA ARG A 194 10.96 -13.69 2.05
C ARG A 194 11.06 -13.75 3.57
N GLU A 195 10.97 -14.96 4.10
CA GLU A 195 11.29 -15.26 5.49
C GLU A 195 12.80 -15.46 5.66
N CYS A 196 13.37 -14.84 6.70
CA CYS A 196 14.75 -14.98 7.14
C CYS A 196 14.74 -15.60 8.54
N PRO A 197 14.59 -16.94 8.67
CA PRO A 197 14.30 -17.59 9.95
C PRO A 197 15.45 -17.48 10.96
N GLU A 198 16.70 -17.48 10.49
CA GLU A 198 17.89 -17.34 11.36
C GLU A 198 17.94 -16.00 12.10
N LEU A 199 17.34 -14.96 11.51
CA LEU A 199 17.25 -13.64 12.10
C LEU A 199 15.89 -13.36 12.76
N ASN A 200 14.94 -14.30 12.66
CA ASN A 200 13.55 -14.10 13.03
C ASN A 200 12.96 -12.83 12.37
N GLN A 201 13.13 -12.73 11.04
CA GLN A 201 12.72 -11.58 10.24
C GLN A 201 11.87 -12.01 9.04
N TRP A 202 10.97 -11.13 8.62
CA TRP A 202 10.47 -11.09 7.25
C TRP A 202 11.08 -9.91 6.52
N ARG A 203 11.34 -10.07 5.23
CA ARG A 203 11.89 -9.01 4.38
C ARG A 203 11.05 -8.87 3.13
N ILE A 204 10.79 -7.64 2.74
CA ILE A 204 10.16 -7.31 1.46
C ILE A 204 11.12 -6.44 0.67
N LEU A 205 11.65 -6.99 -0.41
CA LEU A 205 12.44 -6.27 -1.38
C LEU A 205 11.51 -5.54 -2.36
N TYR A 206 11.90 -4.32 -2.72
CA TYR A 206 11.33 -3.55 -3.82
C TYR A 206 12.46 -3.10 -4.75
N ASP A 207 12.41 -3.52 -6.01
CA ASP A 207 13.37 -3.15 -7.05
C ASP A 207 12.74 -2.18 -8.06
N VAL A 208 13.54 -1.23 -8.54
CA VAL A 208 13.20 -0.27 -9.59
C VAL A 208 14.26 -0.36 -10.67
N TYR A 209 13.84 -0.45 -11.92
CA TYR A 209 14.75 -0.52 -13.06
C TYR A 209 14.87 0.82 -13.78
N PHE A 210 16.10 1.17 -14.09
CA PHE A 210 16.46 2.26 -14.97
C PHE A 210 17.17 1.69 -16.21
N THR A 211 16.87 2.25 -17.37
CA THR A 211 17.53 1.82 -18.60
C THR A 211 19.05 2.06 -18.58
N LYS A 212 19.53 2.98 -17.74
CA LYS A 212 20.94 3.28 -17.54
C LYS A 212 21.15 4.06 -16.24
N ASP A 213 22.39 4.03 -15.79
CA ASP A 213 22.99 5.00 -14.88
C ASP A 213 24.06 5.82 -15.64
N THR A 214 24.55 6.90 -15.04
CA THR A 214 25.62 7.73 -15.61
C THR A 214 26.93 6.99 -15.83
N GLY A 215 27.18 5.93 -15.04
CA GLY A 215 28.38 5.10 -15.14
C GLY A 215 28.21 3.82 -15.96
N HIS A 216 26.99 3.27 -16.08
CA HIS A 216 26.77 1.99 -16.76
C HIS A 216 25.38 1.85 -17.41
N LYS A 217 25.31 0.89 -18.33
CA LYS A 217 24.09 0.48 -19.01
C LYS A 217 23.27 -0.44 -18.13
N SER A 218 21.95 -0.21 -18.11
CA SER A 218 21.02 -0.85 -17.19
C SER A 218 21.38 -0.61 -15.73
N ASP A 219 20.38 -0.26 -14.94
CA ASP A 219 20.60 0.06 -13.56
C ASP A 219 19.41 -0.36 -12.71
N TRP A 220 19.70 -0.83 -11.52
CA TRP A 220 18.76 -1.52 -10.65
C TRP A 220 18.94 -1.02 -9.24
N GLU A 221 17.94 -0.30 -8.78
CA GLU A 221 17.91 0.27 -7.46
C GLU A 221 16.90 -0.43 -6.59
N TRP A 222 17.18 -0.51 -5.30
CA TRP A 222 16.36 -1.33 -4.43
C TRP A 222 16.31 -0.85 -2.99
N ALA A 223 15.22 -1.26 -2.33
CA ALA A 223 15.07 -1.13 -0.90
C ALA A 223 14.44 -2.40 -0.31
N VAL A 224 14.92 -2.82 0.86
CA VAL A 224 14.38 -3.92 1.63
C VAL A 224 13.76 -3.38 2.89
N LEU A 225 12.45 -3.56 3.04
CA LEU A 225 11.77 -3.35 4.31
C LEU A 225 11.92 -4.61 5.16
N VAL A 226 12.47 -4.43 6.36
CA VAL A 226 12.70 -5.51 7.33
C VAL A 226 11.61 -5.45 8.38
N PHE A 227 11.02 -6.61 8.68
CA PHE A 227 9.97 -6.80 9.67
C PHE A 227 10.44 -7.71 10.79
N LYS A 228 10.02 -7.41 12.02
CA LYS A 228 10.22 -8.26 13.21
C LYS A 228 8.89 -8.53 13.91
N PRO A 229 8.79 -9.58 14.75
CA PRO A 229 7.58 -9.84 15.51
C PRO A 229 7.25 -8.65 16.41
N ALA A 230 5.98 -8.27 16.45
CA ALA A 230 5.48 -7.27 17.37
C ALA A 230 5.66 -7.75 18.81
N ALA A 231 6.13 -6.86 19.69
CA ALA A 231 6.37 -7.18 21.10
C ALA A 231 5.07 -7.30 21.93
N ASP A 232 3.91 -7.07 21.33
CA ASP A 232 2.60 -7.07 21.98
C ASP A 232 1.97 -8.47 22.12
N GLY A 233 2.64 -9.52 21.63
CA GLY A 233 2.15 -10.90 21.69
C GLY A 233 1.00 -11.19 20.73
N SER A 234 0.69 -10.28 19.80
CA SER A 234 -0.36 -10.47 18.79
C SER A 234 -0.02 -11.52 17.73
N GLY A 235 1.28 -11.86 17.58
CA GLY A 235 1.77 -12.67 16.47
C GLY A 235 1.86 -11.91 15.14
N ASN A 236 1.62 -10.60 15.15
CA ASN A 236 1.82 -9.73 14.00
C ASN A 236 3.28 -9.31 13.87
N TRP A 237 3.60 -8.70 12.73
CA TRP A 237 4.92 -8.24 12.34
C TRP A 237 4.88 -6.74 12.08
N ILE A 238 5.89 -6.04 12.58
CA ILE A 238 6.03 -4.57 12.48
C ILE A 238 7.32 -4.23 11.75
N ARG A 239 7.35 -3.04 11.14
CA ARG A 239 8.51 -2.56 10.38
C ARG A 239 9.62 -2.19 11.36
N ASP A 240 10.79 -2.76 11.15
CA ASP A 240 11.97 -2.58 12.00
C ASP A 240 12.97 -1.61 11.36
N SER A 241 13.23 -1.79 10.07
CA SER A 241 14.26 -1.01 9.35
C SER A 241 14.07 -1.06 7.84
N VAL A 242 14.79 -0.18 7.14
CA VAL A 242 14.97 -0.24 5.70
C VAL A 242 16.46 -0.37 5.38
N ILE A 243 16.78 -1.30 4.49
CA ILE A 243 18.10 -1.48 3.87
C ILE A 243 17.97 -0.98 2.43
N MET A 244 18.96 -0.24 1.93
CA MET A 244 18.87 0.44 0.63
C MET A 244 20.15 0.21 -0.16
N GLU A 245 20.03 0.18 -1.49
CA GLU A 245 21.17 0.35 -2.39
C GLU A 245 21.79 1.74 -2.18
N ASN A 246 23.11 1.79 -1.99
CA ASN A 246 23.84 3.04 -2.06
C ASN A 246 25.25 2.84 -2.66
N GLU A 247 25.34 2.80 -3.98
CA GLU A 247 26.59 2.76 -4.76
C GLU A 247 27.51 1.57 -4.37
N GLY A 248 26.91 0.40 -4.12
CA GLY A 248 27.63 -0.80 -3.67
C GLY A 248 27.95 -0.87 -2.17
N ASP A 249 27.53 0.12 -1.37
CA ASP A 249 27.32 0.00 0.07
C ASP A 249 25.82 -0.22 0.36
N HIS A 250 25.49 -0.63 1.59
CA HIS A 250 24.10 -0.85 2.00
C HIS A 250 23.68 0.19 3.03
N GLY A 251 22.93 1.20 2.57
CA GLY A 251 22.32 2.19 3.45
C GLY A 251 21.38 1.49 4.44
N TYR A 252 21.44 1.89 5.71
CA TYR A 252 20.58 1.35 6.76
C TYR A 252 19.89 2.48 7.52
N SER A 253 18.59 2.32 7.80
CA SER A 253 17.85 3.21 8.68
C SER A 253 16.87 2.40 9.51
N THR A 254 16.82 2.64 10.81
CA THR A 254 15.74 2.08 11.63
C THR A 254 14.43 2.74 11.24
N TRP A 255 13.32 2.02 11.31
CA TRP A 255 12.00 2.56 10.95
C TRP A 255 11.70 3.84 11.74
N SER A 256 12.03 3.82 13.03
CA SER A 256 11.87 4.97 13.93
C SER A 256 12.65 6.23 13.52
N SER A 257 13.72 6.09 12.73
CA SER A 257 14.55 7.19 12.26
C SER A 257 14.16 7.72 10.88
N ILE A 258 13.22 7.07 10.17
CA ILE A 258 12.77 7.53 8.87
C ILE A 258 11.98 8.84 9.07
N PRO A 259 12.44 9.96 8.48
CA PRO A 259 11.85 11.27 8.73
C PRO A 259 10.44 11.41 8.14
N GLU A 260 10.14 10.67 7.07
CA GLU A 260 8.96 10.91 6.24
C GLU A 260 8.24 9.64 5.78
N ALA A 261 7.93 8.68 6.64
CA ALA A 261 6.96 7.64 6.25
C ALA A 261 5.53 8.21 6.26
N TYR A 262 4.61 7.63 5.48
CA TYR A 262 3.20 8.06 5.41
C TYR A 262 2.25 6.87 5.57
N THR A 263 0.99 7.14 5.90
CA THR A 263 -0.04 6.13 6.12
C THR A 263 -1.21 6.33 5.17
N LEU A 264 -1.62 5.27 4.47
CA LEU A 264 -2.82 5.28 3.63
C LEU A 264 -4.10 5.05 4.48
N PRO A 265 -5.30 5.40 3.96
CA PRO A 265 -6.55 5.11 4.64
C PRO A 265 -6.69 3.60 4.97
N PRO A 266 -7.28 3.23 6.13
CA PRO A 266 -8.14 4.06 6.99
C PRO A 266 -7.45 4.75 8.17
N ALA A 267 -6.13 4.61 8.36
CA ALA A 267 -5.44 5.06 9.57
C ALA A 267 -5.11 6.58 9.58
N ARG A 268 -4.78 7.20 8.44
CA ARG A 268 -4.66 8.67 8.22
C ARG A 268 -5.04 9.04 6.76
N SER A 269 -5.11 10.33 6.44
CA SER A 269 -5.52 10.84 5.12
C SER A 269 -4.66 10.23 4.00
N ASN A 270 -5.22 10.08 2.79
CA ASN A 270 -4.51 9.67 1.56
C ASN A 270 -3.52 10.73 1.05
N ASP A 271 -2.86 11.43 1.98
CA ASP A 271 -2.01 12.55 1.69
C ASP A 271 -0.55 12.10 1.69
N ILE A 272 0.00 11.92 0.50
CA ILE A 272 1.42 11.59 0.28
C ILE A 272 2.38 12.68 0.79
N HIS A 273 1.87 13.86 1.13
CA HIS A 273 2.64 14.93 1.77
C HIS A 273 2.74 14.76 3.30
N ASN A 274 1.97 13.86 3.91
CA ASN A 274 2.08 13.58 5.33
C ASN A 274 3.44 12.96 5.66
N ASN A 275 4.05 13.43 6.75
CA ASN A 275 5.30 12.92 7.29
C ASN A 275 5.02 12.35 8.67
N ASP A 276 4.43 11.15 8.70
CA ASP A 276 4.07 10.44 9.93
C ASP A 276 5.29 9.81 10.63
N GLY A 277 6.46 9.80 9.97
CA GLY A 277 7.74 9.35 10.52
C GLY A 277 7.65 7.91 10.99
N ALA A 278 8.04 7.63 12.24
CA ALA A 278 7.91 6.30 12.85
C ALA A 278 6.47 5.73 12.87
N ASN A 279 5.46 6.54 12.56
CA ASN A 279 4.06 6.13 12.54
C ASN A 279 3.52 5.76 11.15
N GLY A 280 4.32 5.95 10.10
CA GLY A 280 3.92 5.64 8.73
C GLY A 280 3.99 4.15 8.39
N ASP A 281 3.17 3.74 7.41
CA ASP A 281 3.13 2.38 6.85
C ASP A 281 4.02 2.26 5.59
N HIS A 282 4.37 3.39 4.99
CA HIS A 282 5.06 3.43 3.70
C HIS A 282 6.25 4.36 3.81
N ALA A 283 7.46 3.85 3.55
CA ALA A 283 8.65 4.67 3.52
C ALA A 283 8.61 5.62 2.33
N LYS A 284 9.01 6.89 2.53
CA LYS A 284 9.40 7.76 1.41
C LYS A 284 10.88 7.57 1.15
N LEU A 285 11.19 7.16 -0.06
CA LEU A 285 12.55 6.83 -0.47
C LEU A 285 12.95 7.74 -1.62
N TYR A 286 14.03 8.49 -1.40
CA TYR A 286 14.60 9.47 -2.30
C TYR A 286 15.65 8.81 -3.18
N MET A 287 15.40 8.88 -4.48
CA MET A 287 16.36 8.46 -5.50
C MET A 287 17.36 9.57 -5.75
N ALA A 288 18.62 9.20 -5.83
CA ALA A 288 19.71 10.09 -6.15
C ALA A 288 19.72 10.45 -7.65
N LYS A 289 20.25 11.62 -8.01
CA LYS A 289 20.15 12.13 -9.38
C LYS A 289 21.19 11.51 -10.31
N TRP A 290 22.38 11.18 -9.82
CA TRP A 290 23.53 10.80 -10.66
C TRP A 290 23.82 9.31 -10.67
N HIS A 291 23.63 8.62 -9.55
CA HIS A 291 23.94 7.19 -9.42
C HIS A 291 22.73 6.38 -8.97
N HIS A 292 21.54 7.00 -9.00
CA HIS A 292 20.27 6.47 -8.50
C HIS A 292 20.26 5.78 -7.13
N SER A 293 21.29 5.93 -6.29
CA SER A 293 21.26 5.43 -4.92
C SER A 293 19.99 5.83 -4.14
N VAL A 294 19.57 4.97 -3.22
CA VAL A 294 18.29 5.09 -2.51
C VAL A 294 18.50 5.58 -1.07
N HIS A 295 17.69 6.57 -0.65
CA HIS A 295 17.87 7.24 0.65
C HIS A 295 16.57 7.52 1.40
N THR A 296 16.60 7.53 2.73
CA THR A 296 15.45 7.90 3.58
C THR A 296 15.27 9.40 3.80
N SER A 297 16.20 10.23 3.30
CA SER A 297 16.16 11.68 3.49
C SER A 297 16.50 12.42 2.21
N SER A 298 15.85 13.58 2.04
CA SER A 298 16.25 14.57 1.06
C SER A 298 17.63 15.11 1.41
N HIS A 299 18.48 15.32 0.41
CA HIS A 299 19.76 15.99 0.60
C HIS A 299 19.92 17.09 -0.46
N THR A 300 20.10 18.32 0.02
CA THR A 300 20.00 19.51 -0.81
C THR A 300 21.01 20.58 -0.38
N ASN A 301 22.31 20.26 -0.46
CA ASN A 301 23.38 21.22 -0.15
C ASN A 301 23.98 21.88 -1.41
N THR A 302 23.29 21.72 -2.56
CA THR A 302 23.48 22.37 -3.88
C THR A 302 24.74 22.02 -4.68
N PHE A 303 24.65 20.99 -5.53
CA PHE A 303 25.36 20.88 -6.83
C PHE A 303 24.47 20.12 -7.85
N LYS A 304 23.54 20.84 -8.50
CA LYS A 304 22.59 20.29 -9.50
C LYS A 304 23.22 19.96 -10.87
N ASN A 305 24.47 20.38 -11.11
CA ASN A 305 25.11 20.41 -12.42
C ASN A 305 26.57 19.90 -12.36
N THR A 306 26.86 18.96 -11.48
CA THR A 306 28.17 18.32 -11.40
C THR A 306 27.91 16.88 -11.08
N CYS A 307 28.42 15.97 -11.91
CA CYS A 307 28.43 14.56 -11.60
C CYS A 307 29.81 14.28 -10.94
N PRO A 308 29.86 14.00 -9.63
CA PRO A 308 31.09 13.57 -9.00
C PRO A 308 31.20 12.05 -9.15
N PRO A 309 32.06 11.51 -10.03
CA PRO A 309 32.17 10.06 -10.27
C PRO A 309 32.75 9.27 -9.08
N SER A 310 32.95 9.92 -7.92
CA SER A 310 33.58 9.34 -6.73
C SER A 310 33.11 10.01 -5.43
N GLY A 311 31.97 10.69 -5.42
CA GLY A 311 31.49 11.44 -4.27
C GLY A 311 30.26 10.80 -3.66
N ASN A 312 30.30 10.50 -2.35
CA ASN A 312 29.18 9.93 -1.58
C ASN A 312 28.00 10.92 -1.39
N VAL A 313 27.95 12.00 -2.17
CA VAL A 313 27.00 13.11 -2.00
C VAL A 313 26.32 13.35 -3.33
N ASP A 314 25.06 12.94 -3.41
CA ASP A 314 24.21 13.10 -4.58
C ASP A 314 22.97 13.95 -4.24
N PHE A 315 22.54 14.74 -5.23
CA PHE A 315 21.38 15.61 -5.16
C PHE A 315 20.09 14.79 -5.13
N ARG A 316 19.25 15.06 -4.15
CA ARG A 316 17.98 14.35 -3.92
C ARG A 316 16.88 15.33 -3.62
N ASN A 317 15.78 15.27 -4.36
CA ASN A 317 14.59 16.05 -4.09
C ASN A 317 13.32 15.27 -4.46
N SER A 318 12.18 15.79 -4.04
CA SER A 318 10.85 15.23 -4.30
C SER A 318 10.18 15.93 -5.49
N ASP A 319 10.91 16.13 -6.60
CA ASP A 319 10.32 16.75 -7.79
C ASP A 319 9.17 15.92 -8.33
N TYR A 320 9.36 14.59 -8.36
CA TYR A 320 8.33 13.64 -8.75
C TYR A 320 8.12 12.55 -7.72
N TYR A 321 6.93 11.94 -7.75
CA TYR A 321 6.62 10.77 -6.92
C TYR A 321 5.98 9.64 -7.73
N TRP A 322 6.19 8.41 -7.26
CA TRP A 322 5.44 7.23 -7.68
C TRP A 322 5.11 6.35 -6.47
N ALA A 323 3.83 6.05 -6.27
CA ALA A 323 3.40 5.11 -5.24
C ALA A 323 3.56 3.69 -5.79
N SER A 324 4.59 2.97 -5.34
CA SER A 324 4.92 1.65 -5.90
C SER A 324 3.77 0.65 -5.81
N GLY A 325 2.91 0.78 -4.78
CA GLY A 325 1.71 -0.04 -4.58
C GLY A 325 0.67 0.06 -5.70
N ASP A 326 0.78 1.05 -6.59
CA ASP A 326 -0.10 1.22 -7.75
C ASP A 326 0.28 0.28 -8.91
N TRP A 327 1.54 -0.18 -8.99
CA TRP A 327 2.02 -1.14 -9.98
C TRP A 327 3.16 -1.99 -9.41
N LEU A 328 2.77 -3.03 -8.67
CA LEU A 328 3.69 -4.06 -8.18
C LEU A 328 3.72 -5.25 -9.15
N GLU A 329 4.93 -5.73 -9.45
CA GLU A 329 5.15 -6.96 -10.20
C GLU A 329 6.02 -7.92 -9.38
N GLU A 330 5.64 -9.19 -9.31
CA GLU A 330 6.46 -10.16 -8.59
C GLU A 330 7.79 -10.36 -9.33
N SER A 331 8.91 -10.33 -8.59
CA SER A 331 10.25 -10.40 -9.19
C SER A 331 10.53 -11.73 -9.89
N SER A 332 9.76 -12.78 -9.60
CA SER A 332 9.81 -14.08 -10.29
C SER A 332 9.44 -13.98 -11.78
N THR A 333 8.86 -12.87 -12.22
CA THR A 333 8.60 -12.57 -13.64
C THR A 333 9.85 -12.13 -14.40
N LEU A 334 10.96 -11.87 -13.71
CA LEU A 334 12.23 -11.52 -14.32
C LEU A 334 13.08 -12.78 -14.49
N ASP A 335 13.67 -12.98 -15.68
CA ASP A 335 14.62 -14.06 -15.98
C ASP A 335 15.99 -13.91 -15.25
N ARG A 336 15.99 -13.43 -14.02
CA ARG A 336 17.21 -13.15 -13.25
C ARG A 336 16.99 -13.52 -11.79
N GLU A 337 17.71 -14.54 -11.32
CA GLU A 337 18.15 -14.56 -9.92
C GLU A 337 19.20 -13.45 -9.79
N SER A 338 18.77 -12.27 -9.35
CA SER A 338 19.72 -11.17 -9.25
C SER A 338 20.68 -11.45 -8.09
N PRO A 339 21.99 -11.16 -8.22
CA PRO A 339 22.90 -11.16 -7.07
C PRO A 339 22.38 -10.28 -5.93
N ILE A 340 21.58 -9.25 -6.28
CA ILE A 340 20.85 -8.37 -5.37
C ILE A 340 19.84 -9.17 -4.52
N HIS A 341 19.06 -10.09 -5.11
CA HIS A 341 18.11 -10.95 -4.39
C HIS A 341 18.80 -11.85 -3.36
N LEU A 342 20.00 -12.32 -3.67
CA LEU A 342 20.83 -13.09 -2.75
C LEU A 342 21.36 -12.22 -1.61
N ILE A 343 21.94 -11.05 -1.91
CA ILE A 343 22.58 -10.18 -0.90
C ILE A 343 21.54 -9.51 0.03
N ALA A 344 20.45 -9.04 -0.53
CA ALA A 344 19.42 -8.28 0.17
C ALA A 344 18.60 -9.14 1.16
N LEU A 345 18.50 -10.45 0.87
CA LEU A 345 17.62 -11.38 1.58
C LEU A 345 18.36 -12.52 2.30
N THR A 346 19.70 -12.52 2.29
CA THR A 346 20.49 -13.39 3.16
C THR A 346 20.42 -12.93 4.62
N PRO A 347 20.42 -13.88 5.58
CA PRO A 347 20.66 -13.61 7.00
C PRO A 347 21.94 -12.81 7.26
#